data_AF-K1P698-F1
#
_entry.id   AF-K1P698-F1
#
_cell.length_a   1.000
_cell.length_b   1.000
_cell.length_c   1.000
_cell.angle_alpha   90.00
_cell.angle_beta   90.00
_cell.angle_gamma   90.00
#
_symmetry.space_group_name_H-M   'P 1'
#
loop_
_entity.id
_entity.type
_entity.pdbx_description
1 polymer ?
#
loop_
_entity_poly.entity_id
_entity_poly.type
_entity_poly.pdbx_seq_one_letter_code
_entity_poly.pdbx_strand_id
1 'polypeptide(L)'
;MENKCSMAARDTSCPTGYCCAYDEFFRIIYYCKKLGAINESCSTVASDADCPCEPGLTCVPTVQGSSFVTIYGRCKPVGMTTEEAGTTEAEHTNHGHHVTKHG
;
A
#
# COMPACT_ATOMS: atom_id res chain seq x y z
N MET A 1 -23.39 14.63 4.14
CA MET A 1 -22.77 13.44 3.50
C MET A 1 -21.98 13.93 2.31
N GLU A 2 -20.90 14.65 2.58
CA GLU A 2 -20.05 15.16 1.51
C GLU A 2 -18.91 14.14 1.34
N ASN A 3 -18.51 13.86 0.09
CA ASN A 3 -17.46 12.90 -0.32
C ASN A 3 -17.90 11.52 -0.82
N LYS A 4 -19.19 11.21 -0.97
CA LYS A 4 -19.61 10.01 -1.72
C LYS A 4 -19.35 10.20 -3.21
N CYS A 5 -18.88 9.15 -3.88
CA CYS A 5 -18.62 9.16 -5.33
C CYS A 5 -19.29 7.97 -6.02
N SER A 6 -19.27 7.96 -7.35
CA SER A 6 -19.84 6.89 -8.16
C SER A 6 -18.82 6.41 -9.18
N MET A 7 -18.64 5.10 -9.28
CA MET A 7 -17.76 4.48 -10.28
C MET A 7 -18.22 4.73 -11.72
N ALA A 8 -19.52 5.00 -11.93
CA ALA A 8 -20.06 5.35 -13.25
C ALA A 8 -19.59 6.74 -13.73
N ALA A 9 -19.12 7.59 -12.81
CA ALA A 9 -18.63 8.94 -13.08
C ALA A 9 -17.25 9.13 -12.44
N ARG A 10 -16.40 8.10 -12.49
CA ARG A 10 -15.13 8.01 -11.74
C ARG A 10 -14.22 9.23 -11.91
N ASP A 11 -14.10 9.74 -13.13
CA ASP A 11 -13.18 10.84 -13.46
C ASP A 11 -13.68 12.23 -13.05
N THR A 12 -14.98 12.37 -12.79
CA THR A 12 -15.62 13.66 -12.48
C THR A 12 -16.22 13.72 -11.07
N SER A 13 -16.32 12.58 -10.39
CA SER A 13 -17.00 12.46 -9.10
C SER A 13 -16.12 12.87 -7.92
N CYS A 14 -14.81 12.99 -8.11
CA CYS A 14 -13.87 13.40 -7.08
C CYS A 14 -13.07 14.65 -7.50
N PRO A 15 -12.74 15.53 -6.54
CA PRO A 15 -11.86 16.66 -6.81
C PRO A 15 -10.45 16.20 -7.18
N THR A 16 -9.66 17.10 -7.79
CA THR A 16 -8.26 16.84 -8.11
C THR A 16 -7.47 16.39 -6.88
N GLY A 17 -6.64 15.34 -7.03
CA GLY A 17 -5.89 14.74 -5.92
C GLY A 17 -6.65 13.65 -5.17
N TYR A 18 -7.84 13.26 -5.63
CA TYR A 18 -8.64 12.18 -5.07
C TYR A 18 -9.07 11.17 -6.14
N CYS A 19 -9.37 9.95 -5.72
CA CYS A 19 -10.00 8.93 -6.54
C CYS A 19 -11.25 8.38 -5.87
N CYS A 20 -12.15 7.81 -6.68
CA CYS A 20 -13.32 7.11 -6.17
C CYS A 20 -12.96 5.68 -5.79
N ALA A 21 -13.11 5.32 -4.52
CA ALA A 21 -12.82 3.98 -4.00
C ALA A 21 -13.80 3.57 -2.90
N TYR A 22 -14.04 2.27 -2.72
CA TYR A 22 -14.91 1.75 -1.68
C TYR A 22 -14.18 1.53 -0.35
N ASP A 23 -14.97 1.44 0.72
CA ASP A 23 -14.42 1.13 2.04
C ASP A 23 -14.32 -0.37 2.21
N GLU A 24 -13.17 -0.88 2.62
CA GLU A 24 -13.00 -2.32 2.81
C GLU A 24 -13.99 -2.93 3.83
N PHE A 25 -14.48 -2.12 4.78
CA PHE A 25 -15.55 -2.51 5.72
C PHE A 25 -16.95 -2.37 5.11
N PHE A 26 -17.16 -1.41 4.20
CA PHE A 26 -18.42 -1.14 3.53
C PHE A 26 -18.28 -1.15 2.01
N ARG A 27 -18.09 -2.34 1.43
CA ARG A 27 -17.90 -2.59 -0.03
C ARG A 27 -19.04 -2.13 -0.95
N ILE A 28 -20.08 -1.54 -0.37
CA ILE A 28 -21.27 -1.03 -1.05
C ILE A 28 -21.27 0.49 -1.20
N ILE A 29 -20.38 1.22 -0.52
CA ILE A 29 -20.32 2.68 -0.55
C ILE A 29 -18.94 3.12 -1.03
N TYR A 30 -18.94 3.97 -2.05
CA TYR A 30 -17.75 4.59 -2.60
C TYR A 30 -17.61 6.03 -2.11
N TYR A 31 -16.39 6.43 -1.82
CA TYR A 31 -16.03 7.77 -1.40
C TYR A 31 -14.75 8.24 -2.08
N CYS A 32 -14.58 9.56 -2.11
CA CYS A 32 -13.35 10.16 -2.59
C CYS A 32 -12.24 9.96 -1.56
N LYS A 33 -11.30 9.08 -1.87
CA LYS A 33 -10.06 8.84 -1.13
C LYS A 33 -8.94 9.65 -1.75
N LYS A 34 -8.00 10.10 -0.93
CA LYS A 34 -6.84 10.84 -1.42
C LYS A 34 -5.94 9.91 -2.26
N LEU A 35 -5.33 10.44 -3.32
CA LEU A 35 -4.27 9.73 -4.02
C LEU A 35 -3.06 9.50 -3.09
N GLY A 36 -2.33 8.41 -3.32
CA GLY A 36 -1.17 8.05 -2.51
C GLY A 36 -0.02 9.04 -2.71
N ALA A 37 0.32 9.78 -1.66
CA ALA A 37 1.47 10.68 -1.65
C ALA A 37 2.80 9.90 -1.51
N ILE A 38 3.94 10.59 -1.61
CA ILE A 38 5.26 9.97 -1.49
C ILE A 38 5.38 9.15 -0.19
N ASN A 39 5.85 7.91 -0.31
CA ASN A 39 5.97 6.90 0.76
C ASN A 39 4.66 6.40 1.37
N GLU A 40 3.49 6.85 0.92
CA GLU A 40 2.21 6.26 1.32
C GLU A 40 2.01 4.88 0.71
N SER A 41 1.19 4.07 1.37
CA SER A 41 0.85 2.73 0.93
C SER A 41 0.11 2.76 -0.41
N CYS A 42 0.41 1.80 -1.27
CA CYS A 42 -0.23 1.63 -2.56
C CYS A 42 -0.32 0.15 -2.94
N SER A 43 -1.10 -0.15 -3.98
CA SER A 43 -1.13 -1.46 -4.62
C SER A 43 -0.56 -1.36 -6.04
N THR A 44 0.27 -2.31 -6.44
CA THR A 44 0.77 -2.47 -7.81
C THR A 44 -0.27 -3.03 -8.76
N VAL A 45 -1.37 -3.56 -8.22
CA VAL A 45 -2.53 -4.00 -8.97
C VAL A 45 -3.65 -3.00 -8.74
N ALA A 46 -4.28 -2.54 -9.83
CA ALA A 46 -5.42 -1.66 -9.74
C ALA A 46 -6.57 -2.36 -9.00
N SER A 47 -7.12 -1.68 -7.99
CA SER A 47 -8.28 -2.12 -7.23
C SER A 47 -9.26 -0.95 -7.11
N ASP A 48 -10.53 -1.26 -6.82
CA ASP A 48 -11.52 -0.23 -6.50
C ASP A 48 -11.55 0.10 -5.00
N ALA A 49 -10.66 -0.51 -4.20
CA ALA A 49 -10.48 -0.23 -2.77
C ALA A 49 -9.39 0.82 -2.51
N ASP A 50 -8.39 0.88 -3.39
CA ASP A 50 -7.17 1.66 -3.21
C ASP A 50 -7.03 2.72 -4.31
N CYS A 51 -6.66 3.93 -3.89
CA CYS A 51 -6.29 4.95 -4.87
C CYS A 51 -4.89 4.72 -5.43
N PRO A 52 -4.66 5.09 -6.70
CA PRO A 52 -3.32 5.12 -7.25
C PRO A 52 -2.48 6.21 -6.57
N CYS A 53 -1.16 6.16 -6.80
CA CYS A 53 -0.26 7.23 -6.38
C CYS A 53 -0.55 8.54 -7.13
N GLU A 54 -0.13 9.67 -6.56
CA GLU A 54 -0.18 10.97 -7.21
C GLU A 54 0.59 10.97 -8.55
N PRO A 55 0.21 11.82 -9.52
CA PRO A 55 0.92 11.94 -10.79
C PRO A 55 2.42 12.19 -10.59
N GLY A 56 3.26 11.45 -11.33
CA GLY A 56 4.72 11.50 -11.19
C GLY A 56 5.30 10.52 -10.15
N LEU A 57 4.44 9.79 -9.44
CA LEU A 57 4.82 8.67 -8.58
C LEU A 57 4.41 7.33 -9.20
N THR A 58 5.14 6.27 -8.84
CA THR A 58 4.84 4.88 -9.16
C THR A 58 4.77 4.05 -7.88
N CYS A 59 3.92 3.04 -7.85
CA CYS A 59 3.86 2.11 -6.74
C CYS A 59 5.02 1.11 -6.82
N VAL A 60 5.90 1.10 -5.82
CA VAL A 60 7.03 0.18 -5.73
C VAL A 60 6.72 -0.88 -4.66
N PRO A 61 6.63 -2.17 -5.01
CA PRO A 61 6.43 -3.25 -4.06
C PRO A 61 7.45 -3.21 -2.92
N THR A 62 6.99 -3.44 -1.69
CA THR A 62 7.88 -3.47 -0.51
C THR A 62 8.78 -4.70 -0.50
N VAL A 63 8.34 -5.79 -1.11
CA VAL A 63 9.06 -7.07 -1.22
C VAL A 63 9.14 -7.48 -2.68
N GLN A 64 10.36 -7.57 -3.20
CA GLN A 64 10.65 -8.13 -4.52
C GLN A 64 11.73 -9.19 -4.39
N GLY A 65 11.34 -10.46 -4.49
CA GLY A 65 12.25 -11.59 -4.57
C GLY A 65 12.11 -12.32 -5.91
N SER A 66 13.03 -13.23 -6.19
CA SER A 66 13.03 -14.04 -7.42
C SER A 66 11.78 -14.91 -7.59
N SER A 67 11.15 -15.33 -6.50
CA SER A 67 9.99 -16.22 -6.49
C SER A 67 8.67 -15.54 -6.12
N PHE A 68 8.71 -14.32 -5.58
CA PHE A 68 7.53 -13.63 -5.08
C PHE A 68 7.71 -12.11 -5.10
N VAL A 69 6.70 -11.43 -5.60
CA VAL A 69 6.58 -9.97 -5.54
C VAL A 69 5.25 -9.65 -4.86
N THR A 70 5.29 -8.84 -3.80
CA THR A 70 4.06 -8.41 -3.13
C THR A 70 3.28 -7.44 -4.02
N ILE A 71 1.96 -7.47 -3.90
CA ILE A 71 1.11 -6.47 -4.57
C ILE A 71 1.10 -5.14 -3.80
N TYR A 72 1.45 -5.14 -2.51
CA TYR A 72 1.44 -3.92 -1.69
C TYR A 72 2.80 -3.26 -1.65
N GLY A 73 2.83 -1.95 -1.83
CA GLY A 73 4.05 -1.18 -1.96
C GLY A 73 3.95 0.21 -1.36
N ARG A 74 4.88 1.06 -1.77
CA ARG A 74 4.90 2.49 -1.45
C ARG A 74 5.05 3.34 -2.71
N CYS A 75 4.39 4.48 -2.71
CA CYS A 75 4.53 5.45 -3.79
C CYS A 75 5.93 6.08 -3.78
N LYS A 76 6.64 6.01 -4.91
CA LYS A 76 7.99 6.53 -5.10
C LYS A 76 8.08 7.34 -6.40
N PRO A 77 9.00 8.30 -6.54
CA PRO A 77 9.20 9.02 -7.80
C PRO A 77 9.50 8.09 -8.97
N VAL A 78 8.89 8.36 -10.13
CA VAL A 78 9.20 7.63 -11.38
C VAL A 78 10.69 7.79 -11.70
N GLY A 79 11.39 6.66 -11.88
CA GLY A 79 12.85 6.64 -12.12
C GLY A 79 13.69 6.30 -10.90
N MET A 80 13.10 6.22 -9.71
CA MET A 80 13.75 5.66 -8.52
C MET A 80 13.55 4.13 -8.53
N THR A 81 14.29 3.41 -9.37
CA THR A 81 14.43 1.96 -9.23
C THR A 81 15.21 1.71 -7.95
N THR A 82 14.53 1.25 -6.91
CA THR A 82 15.16 0.79 -5.67
C THR A 82 15.96 -0.49 -5.93
N GLU A 83 17.22 -0.35 -6.34
CA GLU A 83 18.29 -1.28 -5.95
C GLU A 83 18.57 -1.05 -4.46
N GLU A 84 17.68 -1.47 -3.57
CA GLU A 84 17.99 -1.59 -2.15
C GLU A 84 16.90 -2.40 -1.45
N ALA A 85 17.08 -3.72 -1.49
CA ALA A 85 16.57 -4.63 -0.47
C ALA A 85 17.78 -5.39 0.08
N GLY A 86 18.62 -4.67 0.82
CA GLY A 86 19.54 -5.29 1.76
C GLY A 86 18.71 -6.11 2.75
N THR A 87 18.97 -7.41 2.75
CA THR A 87 18.53 -8.41 3.72
C THR A 87 18.60 -7.86 5.14
N THR A 88 17.46 -7.56 5.75
CA THR A 88 17.31 -7.76 7.19
C THR A 88 16.88 -9.21 7.38
N GLU A 89 17.88 -10.08 7.54
CA GLU A 89 17.68 -11.34 8.23
C GLU A 89 17.05 -11.01 9.59
N ALA A 90 15.76 -11.30 9.74
CA ALA A 90 15.20 -11.50 11.06
C ALA A 90 15.86 -12.78 11.59
N GLU A 91 17.01 -12.61 12.24
CA GLU A 91 17.58 -13.64 13.11
C GLU A 91 16.51 -13.94 14.15
N HIS A 92 15.79 -15.05 13.95
CA HIS A 92 14.93 -15.63 14.95
C HIS A 92 15.86 -16.19 16.04
N THR A 93 16.38 -15.31 16.91
CA THR A 93 17.12 -15.73 18.09
C THR A 93 16.15 -16.55 18.94
N ASN A 94 16.35 -17.87 18.89
CA ASN A 94 15.68 -18.86 19.71
C ASN A 94 15.98 -18.51 21.18
N HIS A 95 15.03 -17.86 21.86
CA HIS A 95 15.07 -17.67 23.30
C HIS A 95 14.90 -19.04 23.97
N GLY A 96 16.02 -19.76 24.10
CA GLY A 96 16.15 -20.89 25.00
C GLY A 96 15.88 -20.42 26.43
N HIS A 97 14.70 -20.79 26.94
CA HIS A 97 14.35 -20.65 28.35
C HIS A 97 15.32 -21.51 29.19
N HIS A 98 16.38 -20.89 29.71
CA HIS A 98 17.19 -21.45 30.78
C HIS A 98 16.48 -21.21 32.12
N VAL A 99 15.70 -22.19 32.60
CA VAL A 99 15.18 -22.18 33.97
C VAL A 99 16.23 -22.80 34.88
N THR A 100 17.00 -21.96 35.58
CA THR A 100 17.79 -22.35 36.76
C THR A 100 16.83 -22.55 37.93
N LYS A 101 16.72 -23.76 38.48
CA LYS A 101 16.17 -23.98 39.83
C LYS A 101 17.30 -24.44 40.76
N HIS A 102 17.61 -23.57 41.71
CA HIS A 102 18.29 -23.90 42.95
C HIS A 102 17.31 -24.63 43.88
N GLY A 103 17.79 -25.66 44.57
CA GLY A 103 17.08 -26.43 45.59
C GLY A 103 17.80 -27.73 45.86
#